data_AF-A0A9P4JUT7-F1
#
_entry.id   AF-A0A9P4JUT7-F1
#
_cell.length_a   1.000
_cell.length_b   1.000
_cell.length_c   1.000
_cell.angle_alpha   90.00
_cell.angle_beta   90.00
_cell.angle_gamma   90.00
#
_symmetry.space_group_name_H-M   'P 1'
#
loop_
_entity.id
_entity.type
_entity.pdbx_description
1 polymer ?
#
loop_
_entity_poly.entity_id
_entity_poly.type
_entity_poly.pdbx_seq_one_letter_code
_entity_poly.pdbx_strand_id
1 'polypeptide(L)'
;MDWKLLDYAKEAEDVASGLQIFLDEIPHYARDITGDIAELFAISNALHVLDEGLELSQYGRYSACILSDLEVVLPSLGHTLDDVRHMFSKSKRSSRVHPGAFPGTPPYSTIWEDACEDFKSEGMALPIRLEFYRTYLQAMFDRLKGEPVEHELGSTRSRLRRLLKTQEPLDSCLDRLAVNPSGPRARTPGPRAHTPKPRAPSRPHTPSGSRPSMAPRFQTFPMFQHVPAPPYPHHAPMPSMPSMPSMPSMPSTPHSPMYDDHLPFAPPPVPEVPQSPTFSTASSQTFSTFSNISNDSGSGAHWGTKIFDGRHPMTAVQVLGQLTNCHGRDDPEAITRLEDEGFQNVLETPFEGTNIWVKLYWRPSDNRARILFLTLDSLGMRLRYCIPLTALKVMRSGSCLRLCRVNRSNGKLDLWANLRFPVYERMVLFYCTMVAMKRQDRATIPPAVEDFFQPGEKEEYGGYIQDENYLHAFRVFRDRDSGCVRFEATARRGQMRTIPIWTAFVTQYVGQKGWMKRVGSSTIQLRELHPYVFCDNYTPSRGYNGRYQLTFTTPEDAWSFMETFHHIKVR
;
A
#
# COMPACT_ATOMS: atom_id res chain seq x y z
N MET A 1 -11.66 -43.14 20.80
CA MET A 1 -11.25 -41.76 20.54
C MET A 1 -10.53 -41.80 19.20
N ASP A 2 -11.17 -41.31 18.15
CA ASP A 2 -10.49 -41.13 16.86
C ASP A 2 -9.63 -39.87 17.00
N TRP A 3 -8.32 -40.04 17.09
CA TRP A 3 -7.39 -38.96 17.46
C TRP A 3 -7.17 -37.92 16.36
N LYS A 4 -7.94 -37.96 15.27
CA LYS A 4 -7.96 -36.95 14.21
C LYS A 4 -6.54 -36.48 13.81
N LEU A 5 -5.57 -37.41 13.77
CA LEU A 5 -4.16 -37.08 13.49
C LEU A 5 -4.03 -36.41 12.11
N LEU A 6 -4.83 -36.89 11.16
CA LEU A 6 -4.93 -36.33 9.81
C LEU A 6 -5.53 -34.91 9.79
N ASP A 7 -6.41 -34.56 10.74
CA ASP A 7 -6.91 -33.17 10.86
C ASP A 7 -5.76 -32.26 11.29
N TYR A 8 -4.97 -32.65 12.30
CA TYR A 8 -3.79 -31.88 12.74
C TYR A 8 -2.71 -31.80 11.67
N ALA A 9 -2.51 -32.87 10.88
CA ALA A 9 -1.57 -32.87 9.77
C ALA A 9 -1.96 -31.82 8.72
N LYS A 10 -3.23 -31.83 8.32
CA LYS A 10 -3.79 -30.82 7.43
C LYS A 10 -3.71 -29.41 8.01
N GLU A 11 -3.99 -29.23 9.29
CA GLU A 11 -3.88 -27.92 9.94
C GLU A 11 -2.44 -27.39 9.91
N ALA A 12 -1.43 -28.25 10.10
CA ALA A 12 -0.02 -27.86 9.99
C ALA A 12 0.33 -27.39 8.57
N GLU A 13 -0.17 -28.08 7.53
CA GLU A 13 0.01 -27.68 6.12
C GLU A 13 -0.69 -26.36 5.77
N ASP A 14 -1.91 -26.16 6.28
CA ASP A 14 -2.65 -24.91 6.11
C ASP A 14 -1.92 -23.74 6.76
N VAL A 15 -1.37 -23.95 7.97
CA VAL A 15 -0.54 -22.94 8.67
C VAL A 15 0.76 -22.67 7.90
N ALA A 16 1.43 -23.71 7.39
CA ALA A 16 2.64 -23.55 6.57
C ALA A 16 2.36 -22.73 5.30
N SER A 17 1.23 -22.99 4.65
CA SER A 17 0.76 -22.22 3.50
C SER A 17 0.46 -20.76 3.87
N GLY A 18 -0.09 -20.51 5.07
CA GLY A 18 -0.29 -19.16 5.60
C GLY A 18 1.02 -18.39 5.83
N LEU A 19 2.06 -19.07 6.32
CA LEU A 19 3.39 -18.46 6.53
C LEU A 19 4.11 -18.09 5.24
N GLN A 20 3.80 -18.73 4.10
CA GLN A 20 4.36 -18.35 2.80
C GLN A 20 4.04 -16.89 2.42
N ILE A 21 2.93 -16.33 2.91
CA ILE A 21 2.57 -14.92 2.70
C ILE A 21 3.67 -14.00 3.27
N PHE A 22 4.28 -14.36 4.39
CA PHE A 22 5.33 -13.54 5.02
C PHE A 22 6.66 -13.59 4.24
N LEU A 23 6.98 -14.68 3.54
CA LEU A 23 8.24 -14.77 2.75
C LEU A 23 8.35 -13.67 1.69
N ASP A 24 7.22 -13.35 1.06
CA ASP A 24 7.12 -12.32 0.02
C ASP A 24 7.13 -10.89 0.59
N GLU A 25 6.63 -10.70 1.81
CA GLU A 25 6.39 -9.39 2.42
C GLU A 25 7.55 -8.95 3.34
N ILE A 26 8.19 -9.89 4.03
CA ILE A 26 9.33 -9.66 4.93
C ILE A 26 10.54 -10.54 4.57
N PRO A 27 11.18 -10.30 3.40
CA PRO A 27 12.26 -11.16 2.90
C PRO A 27 13.49 -11.21 3.81
N HIS A 28 13.66 -10.23 4.70
CA HIS A 28 14.74 -10.22 5.69
C HIS A 28 14.59 -11.29 6.79
N TYR A 29 13.37 -11.79 7.02
CA TYR A 29 13.08 -12.95 7.90
C TYR A 29 12.93 -14.27 7.12
N ALA A 30 13.17 -14.27 5.80
CA ALA A 30 12.85 -15.42 4.94
C ALA A 30 13.48 -16.74 5.40
N ARG A 31 14.70 -16.67 5.95
CA ARG A 31 15.40 -17.85 6.48
C ARG A 31 14.64 -18.50 7.64
N ASP A 32 14.21 -17.69 8.60
CA ASP A 32 13.54 -18.17 9.81
C ASP A 32 12.15 -18.73 9.45
N ILE A 33 11.38 -17.98 8.66
CA ILE A 33 10.05 -18.39 8.19
C ILE A 33 10.13 -19.69 7.37
N THR A 34 11.13 -19.83 6.49
CA THR A 34 11.30 -21.07 5.71
C THR A 34 11.63 -22.25 6.62
N GLY A 35 12.39 -22.03 7.70
CA GLY A 35 12.66 -23.05 8.72
C GLY A 35 11.38 -23.52 9.40
N ASP A 36 10.53 -22.58 9.85
CA ASP A 36 9.25 -22.90 10.49
C ASP A 36 8.28 -23.63 9.53
N ILE A 37 8.23 -23.21 8.25
CA ILE A 37 7.46 -23.91 7.20
C ILE A 37 7.95 -25.35 7.02
N ALA A 38 9.26 -25.57 6.98
CA ALA A 38 9.82 -26.91 6.82
C ALA A 38 9.48 -27.82 8.02
N GLU A 39 9.57 -27.30 9.24
CA GLU A 39 9.18 -28.04 10.44
C GLU A 39 7.68 -28.37 10.45
N LEU A 40 6.80 -27.46 10.00
CA LEU A 40 5.36 -27.74 9.90
C LEU A 40 5.03 -28.88 8.92
N PHE A 41 5.67 -28.91 7.75
CA PHE A 41 5.53 -30.04 6.82
C PHE A 41 6.10 -31.33 7.40
N ALA A 42 7.21 -31.25 8.14
CA ALA A 42 7.78 -32.42 8.82
C ALA A 42 6.86 -32.95 9.94
N ILE A 43 6.17 -32.07 10.68
CA ILE A 43 5.13 -32.42 11.65
C ILE A 43 3.95 -33.12 10.94
N SER A 44 3.46 -32.56 9.82
CA SER A 44 2.39 -33.18 9.02
C SER A 44 2.77 -34.62 8.63
N ASN A 45 3.97 -34.80 8.08
CA ASN A 45 4.47 -36.12 7.70
C ASN A 45 4.60 -37.07 8.90
N ALA A 46 5.10 -36.59 10.05
CA ALA A 46 5.21 -37.40 11.26
C ALA A 46 3.83 -37.86 11.78
N LEU A 47 2.80 -37.01 11.67
CA LEU A 47 1.42 -37.36 12.03
C LEU A 47 0.85 -38.42 11.08
N HIS A 48 1.04 -38.27 9.77
CA HIS A 48 0.62 -39.27 8.77
C HIS A 48 1.24 -40.63 9.02
N VAL A 49 2.56 -40.67 9.21
CA VAL A 49 3.32 -41.90 9.43
C VAL A 49 2.92 -42.56 10.76
N LEU A 50 2.63 -41.77 11.80
CA LEU A 50 2.14 -42.30 13.07
C LEU A 50 0.72 -42.86 12.97
N ASP A 51 -0.17 -42.20 12.22
CA ASP A 51 -1.54 -42.66 11.97
C ASP A 51 -1.56 -44.01 11.25
N GLU A 52 -0.83 -44.12 10.13
CA GLU A 52 -0.66 -45.38 9.40
C GLU A 52 -0.03 -46.47 10.29
N GLY A 53 0.99 -46.10 11.07
CA GLY A 53 1.63 -47.01 12.02
C GLY A 53 0.65 -47.55 13.07
N LEU A 54 -0.23 -46.70 13.60
CA LEU A 54 -1.24 -47.09 14.58
C LEU A 54 -2.29 -48.02 13.99
N GLU A 55 -2.74 -47.78 12.76
CA GLU A 55 -3.67 -48.66 12.03
C GLU A 55 -3.07 -50.04 11.76
N LEU A 56 -1.79 -50.10 11.39
CA LEU A 56 -1.07 -51.35 11.11
C LEU A 56 -0.63 -52.11 12.36
N SER A 57 -0.63 -51.46 13.53
CA SER A 57 0.00 -52.02 14.73
C SER A 57 -0.82 -53.15 15.37
N GLN A 58 -0.30 -54.38 15.25
CA GLN A 58 -0.68 -55.55 16.07
C GLN A 58 -0.13 -55.43 17.53
N TYR A 59 0.39 -54.26 17.92
CA TYR A 59 1.22 -54.05 19.11
C TYR A 59 0.43 -53.44 20.27
N GLY A 60 -0.41 -54.26 20.92
CA GLY A 60 -1.21 -53.86 22.09
C GLY A 60 -0.41 -53.41 23.33
N ARG A 61 0.93 -53.56 23.36
CA ARG A 61 1.76 -53.23 24.54
C ARG A 61 2.20 -51.78 24.62
N TYR A 62 2.41 -51.10 23.48
CA TYR A 62 2.92 -49.72 23.45
C TYR A 62 1.84 -48.68 23.12
N SER A 63 0.71 -49.11 22.58
CA SER A 63 -0.42 -48.25 22.21
C SER A 63 -0.92 -47.40 23.38
N ALA A 64 -1.11 -47.98 24.57
CA ALA A 64 -1.58 -47.24 25.76
C ALA A 64 -0.64 -46.08 26.16
N CYS A 65 0.67 -46.24 26.00
CA CYS A 65 1.64 -45.17 26.30
C CYS A 65 1.59 -44.07 25.24
N ILE A 66 1.55 -44.45 23.95
CA ILE A 66 1.46 -43.51 22.83
C ILE A 66 0.17 -42.68 22.94
N LEU A 67 -0.96 -43.30 23.27
CA LEU A 67 -2.23 -42.60 23.48
C LEU A 67 -2.13 -41.55 24.59
N SER A 68 -1.47 -41.88 25.70
CA SER A 68 -1.27 -40.94 26.81
C SER A 68 -0.29 -39.80 26.47
N ASP A 69 0.61 -40.02 25.51
CA ASP A 69 1.51 -39.00 25.00
C ASP A 69 0.80 -38.09 23.97
N LEU A 70 -0.09 -38.65 23.15
CA LEU A 70 -0.97 -37.94 22.21
C LEU A 70 -1.91 -36.96 22.93
N GLU A 71 -2.43 -37.33 24.11
CA GLU A 71 -3.24 -36.46 24.99
C GLU A 71 -2.53 -35.15 25.40
N VAL A 72 -1.20 -35.10 25.33
CA VAL A 72 -0.43 -33.91 25.70
C VAL A 72 0.05 -33.16 24.47
N VAL A 73 0.60 -33.86 23.48
CA VAL A 73 1.23 -33.21 22.33
C VAL A 73 0.20 -32.58 21.38
N LEU A 74 -0.93 -33.24 21.12
CA LEU A 74 -1.92 -32.74 20.16
C LEU A 74 -2.59 -31.44 20.63
N PRO A 75 -3.06 -31.31 21.88
CA PRO A 75 -3.60 -30.03 22.35
C PRO A 75 -2.57 -28.90 22.31
N SER A 76 -1.32 -29.18 22.70
CA SER A 76 -0.25 -28.17 22.70
C SER A 76 0.12 -27.72 21.27
N LEU A 77 0.18 -28.67 20.33
CA LEU A 77 0.35 -28.40 18.92
C LEU A 77 -0.82 -27.56 18.38
N GLY A 78 -2.07 -27.95 18.67
CA GLY A 78 -3.28 -27.22 18.26
C GLY A 78 -3.26 -25.76 18.69
N HIS A 79 -2.95 -25.49 19.97
CA HIS A 79 -2.80 -24.12 20.45
C HIS A 79 -1.73 -23.35 19.67
N THR A 80 -0.59 -23.96 19.41
CA THR A 80 0.49 -23.32 18.61
C THR A 80 0.03 -23.03 17.19
N LEU A 81 -0.62 -23.99 16.52
CA LEU A 81 -1.12 -23.81 15.15
C LEU A 81 -2.18 -22.70 15.08
N ASP A 82 -3.09 -22.66 16.04
CA ASP A 82 -4.09 -21.60 16.15
C ASP A 82 -3.45 -20.24 16.44
N ASP A 83 -2.43 -20.18 17.30
CA ASP A 83 -1.71 -18.94 17.59
C ASP A 83 -1.00 -18.39 16.35
N VAL A 84 -0.35 -19.26 15.57
CA VAL A 84 0.27 -18.87 14.29
C VAL A 84 -0.80 -18.43 13.28
N ARG A 85 -1.89 -19.19 13.15
CA ARG A 85 -3.03 -18.86 12.26
C ARG A 85 -3.67 -17.51 12.63
N HIS A 86 -3.70 -17.18 13.92
CA HIS A 86 -4.34 -15.97 14.43
C HIS A 86 -3.39 -14.78 14.59
N MET A 87 -2.13 -14.85 14.16
CA MET A 87 -1.17 -13.73 14.16
C MET A 87 -1.79 -12.45 13.55
N PHE A 88 -2.48 -12.58 12.41
CA PHE A 88 -3.16 -11.45 11.77
C PHE A 88 -4.34 -10.87 12.57
N SER A 89 -5.04 -11.70 13.33
CA SER A 89 -6.22 -11.32 14.11
C SER A 89 -5.85 -10.70 15.47
N LYS A 90 -4.74 -11.13 16.07
CA LYS A 90 -4.24 -10.59 17.36
C LYS A 90 -3.81 -9.12 17.24
N SER A 91 -3.32 -8.70 16.07
CA SER A 91 -2.96 -7.30 15.79
C SER A 91 -4.11 -6.29 16.01
N LYS A 92 -5.37 -6.73 15.89
CA LYS A 92 -6.55 -5.88 16.12
C LYS A 92 -6.80 -5.57 17.60
N ARG A 93 -6.24 -6.35 18.54
CA ARG A 93 -6.41 -6.16 19.99
C ARG A 93 -5.37 -5.21 20.61
N SER A 94 -4.22 -5.04 19.97
CA SER A 94 -3.27 -4.00 20.37
C SER A 94 -3.81 -2.64 19.91
N SER A 95 -4.12 -1.74 20.85
CA SER A 95 -4.59 -0.37 20.54
C SER A 95 -3.55 0.48 19.82
N ARG A 96 -2.41 -0.11 19.42
CA ARG A 96 -1.44 0.49 18.53
C ARG A 96 -1.77 0.07 17.10
N VAL A 97 -2.76 0.74 16.53
CA VAL A 97 -2.97 0.73 15.08
C VAL A 97 -1.74 1.39 14.46
N HIS A 98 -0.73 0.58 14.16
CA HIS A 98 0.47 1.05 13.49
C HIS A 98 0.15 1.18 12.00
N PRO A 99 0.13 2.40 11.45
CA PRO A 99 -0.19 2.61 10.06
C PRO A 99 0.94 1.99 9.24
N GLY A 100 0.62 0.93 8.49
CA GLY A 100 1.39 0.59 7.30
C GLY A 100 1.49 1.83 6.39
N ALA A 101 2.34 1.77 5.36
CA ALA A 101 2.51 2.86 4.39
C ALA A 101 1.18 3.42 3.81
N PHE A 102 0.06 2.70 3.92
CA PHE A 102 -1.32 3.22 3.91
C PHE A 102 -2.21 2.48 4.93
N PRO A 103 -3.34 3.07 5.38
CA PRO A 103 -4.37 2.38 6.17
C PRO A 103 -4.86 1.11 5.45
N GLY A 104 -4.78 -0.04 6.11
CA GLY A 104 -5.32 -1.33 5.61
C GLY A 104 -4.29 -2.35 5.12
N THR A 105 -3.00 -2.00 5.04
CA THR A 105 -1.92 -2.99 4.85
C THR A 105 -1.45 -3.52 6.21
N PRO A 106 -1.51 -4.84 6.49
CA PRO A 106 -1.00 -5.38 7.75
C PRO A 106 0.51 -5.08 7.90
N PRO A 107 1.00 -4.61 9.06
CA PRO A 107 2.43 -4.43 9.31
C PRO A 107 3.09 -5.80 9.50
N TYR A 108 3.39 -6.51 8.41
CA TYR A 108 3.85 -7.90 8.44
C TYR A 108 5.07 -8.12 9.34
N SER A 109 6.06 -7.22 9.33
CA SER A 109 7.23 -7.31 10.21
C SER A 109 6.84 -7.22 11.68
N THR A 110 6.01 -6.25 12.05
CA THR A 110 5.53 -6.10 13.44
C THR A 110 4.66 -7.27 13.87
N ILE A 111 3.77 -7.77 13.01
CA ILE A 111 2.94 -8.95 13.30
C ILE A 111 3.83 -10.18 13.56
N TRP A 112 4.89 -10.33 12.76
CA TRP A 112 5.86 -11.40 12.91
C TRP A 112 6.68 -11.27 14.20
N GLU A 113 7.20 -10.07 14.48
CA GLU A 113 7.96 -9.76 15.69
C GLU A 113 7.12 -9.93 16.97
N ASP A 114 5.90 -9.40 16.99
CA ASP A 114 4.97 -9.52 18.12
C ASP A 114 4.66 -11.00 18.41
N ALA A 115 4.36 -11.79 17.38
CA ALA A 115 4.12 -13.22 17.55
C ALA A 115 5.37 -13.97 18.05
N CYS A 116 6.54 -13.63 17.53
CA CYS A 116 7.81 -14.21 17.99
C CYS A 116 8.06 -13.90 19.47
N GLU A 117 7.75 -12.69 19.92
CA GLU A 117 7.85 -12.30 21.33
C GLU A 117 6.78 -12.99 22.20
N ASP A 118 5.55 -13.13 21.71
CA ASP A 118 4.49 -13.88 22.39
C ASP A 118 4.94 -15.32 22.67
N PHE A 119 5.45 -16.04 21.66
CA PHE A 119 5.95 -17.41 21.85
C PHE A 119 7.13 -17.49 22.82
N LYS A 120 8.07 -16.53 22.77
CA LYS A 120 9.16 -16.45 23.75
C LYS A 120 8.63 -16.20 25.17
N SER A 121 7.60 -15.37 25.32
CA SER A 121 7.00 -15.05 26.63
C SER A 121 6.31 -16.25 27.27
N GLU A 122 5.78 -17.17 26.46
CA GLU A 122 5.27 -18.49 26.89
C GLU A 122 6.39 -19.47 27.28
N GLY A 123 7.66 -19.07 27.14
CA GLY A 123 8.84 -19.82 27.56
C GLY A 123 9.48 -20.69 26.48
N MET A 124 8.99 -20.65 25.23
CA MET A 124 9.57 -21.39 24.12
C MET A 124 9.29 -20.72 22.77
N ALA A 125 10.36 -20.26 22.10
CA ALA A 125 10.28 -19.69 20.75
C ALA A 125 9.70 -20.69 19.75
N LEU A 126 9.01 -20.17 18.72
CA LEU A 126 8.29 -20.96 17.71
C LEU A 126 9.16 -22.06 17.04
N PRO A 127 10.39 -21.78 16.54
CA PRO A 127 11.17 -22.80 15.85
C PRO A 127 11.50 -24.00 16.75
N ILE A 128 11.89 -23.70 17.99
CA ILE A 128 12.19 -24.73 19.00
C ILE A 128 10.93 -25.51 19.33
N ARG A 129 9.77 -24.85 19.39
CA ARG A 129 8.50 -25.50 19.70
C ARG A 129 8.08 -26.49 18.61
N LEU A 130 8.19 -26.10 17.35
CA LEU A 130 7.88 -26.95 16.20
C LEU A 130 8.83 -28.16 16.12
N GLU A 131 10.14 -27.94 16.27
CA GLU A 131 11.14 -29.02 16.33
C GLU A 131 10.83 -30.00 17.47
N PHE A 132 10.40 -29.49 18.63
CA PHE A 132 9.99 -30.31 19.77
C PHE A 132 8.80 -31.20 19.43
N TYR A 133 7.76 -30.68 18.77
CA TYR A 133 6.61 -31.48 18.36
C TYR A 133 7.02 -32.55 17.35
N ARG A 134 7.76 -32.19 16.30
CA ARG A 134 8.24 -33.13 15.28
C ARG A 134 9.02 -34.28 15.89
N THR A 135 10.02 -33.96 16.72
CA THR A 135 10.92 -34.96 17.31
C THR A 135 10.15 -35.87 18.27
N TYR A 136 9.19 -35.34 19.02
CA TYR A 136 8.36 -36.13 19.94
C TYR A 136 7.41 -37.07 19.20
N LEU A 137 6.79 -36.62 18.11
CA LEU A 137 5.95 -37.45 17.23
C LEU A 137 6.76 -38.58 16.59
N GLN A 138 7.96 -38.26 16.06
CA GLN A 138 8.86 -39.25 15.49
C GLN A 138 9.27 -40.32 16.52
N ALA A 139 9.65 -39.89 17.72
CA ALA A 139 10.06 -40.81 18.77
C ALA A 139 8.92 -41.74 19.25
N MET A 140 7.66 -41.29 19.18
CA MET A 140 6.50 -42.16 19.42
C MET A 140 6.34 -43.22 18.32
N PHE A 141 6.57 -42.86 17.06
CA PHE A 141 6.55 -43.79 15.94
C PHE A 141 7.70 -44.81 16.01
N ASP A 142 8.91 -44.37 16.36
CA ASP A 142 10.06 -45.27 16.52
C ASP A 142 9.82 -46.28 17.67
N ARG A 143 9.20 -45.83 18.77
CA ARG A 143 8.73 -46.71 19.85
C ARG A 143 7.69 -47.72 19.37
N LEU A 144 6.78 -47.31 18.49
CA LEU A 144 5.78 -48.21 17.91
C LEU A 144 6.42 -49.32 17.07
N LYS A 145 7.52 -49.02 16.38
CA LYS A 145 8.34 -49.99 15.63
C LYS A 145 9.21 -50.90 16.51
N GLY A 146 9.27 -50.64 17.82
CA GLY A 146 10.11 -51.39 18.74
C GLY A 146 11.59 -51.00 18.71
N GLU A 147 11.92 -49.84 18.14
CA GLU A 147 13.29 -49.32 18.18
C GLU A 147 13.59 -48.75 19.58
N PRO A 148 14.84 -48.90 20.07
CA PRO A 148 15.22 -48.41 21.39
C PRO A 148 15.20 -46.88 21.39
N VAL A 149 14.15 -46.31 21.95
CA VAL A 149 14.07 -44.87 22.14
C VAL A 149 14.85 -44.49 23.39
N GLU A 150 15.87 -43.66 23.22
CA GLU A 150 16.69 -43.15 24.33
C GLU A 150 15.84 -42.43 25.39
N HIS A 151 16.38 -42.32 26.60
CA HIS A 151 15.76 -41.88 27.86
C HIS A 151 15.13 -40.47 27.89
N GLU A 152 14.88 -39.83 26.74
CA GLU A 152 14.51 -38.42 26.59
C GLU A 152 13.00 -38.15 26.55
N LEU A 153 12.14 -39.12 26.19
CA LEU A 153 10.69 -38.88 26.05
C LEU A 153 10.01 -38.39 27.34
N GLY A 154 10.41 -38.89 28.51
CA GLY A 154 9.82 -38.48 29.78
C GLY A 154 10.13 -37.03 30.16
N SER A 155 11.33 -36.56 29.81
CA SER A 155 11.75 -35.16 29.98
C SER A 155 10.97 -34.26 29.00
N THR A 156 10.87 -34.69 27.75
CA THR A 156 10.12 -33.98 26.69
C THR A 156 8.63 -33.86 27.04
N ARG A 157 8.01 -34.94 27.53
CA ARG A 157 6.62 -34.94 28.01
C ARG A 157 6.39 -33.94 29.15
N SER A 158 7.31 -33.90 30.11
CA SER A 158 7.23 -32.98 31.25
C SER A 158 7.32 -31.51 30.82
N ARG A 159 8.16 -31.24 29.82
CA ARG A 159 8.31 -29.91 29.23
C ARG A 159 7.08 -29.49 28.41
N LEU A 160 6.52 -30.40 27.61
CA LEU A 160 5.27 -30.18 26.88
C LEU A 160 4.08 -29.95 27.80
N ARG A 161 3.96 -30.71 28.91
CA ARG A 161 2.91 -30.45 29.92
C ARG A 161 3.00 -29.06 30.54
N ARG A 162 4.22 -28.56 30.78
CA ARG A 162 4.44 -27.21 31.30
C ARG A 162 4.05 -26.15 30.27
N LEU A 163 4.39 -26.38 29.01
CA LEU A 163 4.00 -25.51 27.91
C LEU A 163 2.47 -25.48 27.76
N LEU A 164 1.82 -26.65 27.69
CA LEU A 164 0.37 -26.76 27.59
C LEU A 164 -0.35 -26.04 28.73
N LYS A 165 0.14 -26.16 29.97
CA LYS A 165 -0.41 -25.42 31.12
C LYS A 165 -0.29 -23.89 30.97
N THR A 166 0.72 -23.43 30.25
CA THR A 166 0.93 -22.00 29.95
C THR A 166 0.04 -21.54 28.80
N GLN A 167 -0.24 -22.43 27.83
CA GLN A 167 -1.11 -22.17 26.68
C GLN A 167 -2.61 -22.19 27.03
N GLU A 168 -3.05 -23.02 27.98
CA GLU A 168 -4.45 -23.10 28.40
C GLU A 168 -4.89 -21.79 29.11
N PRO A 169 -5.88 -21.05 28.57
CA PRO A 169 -6.43 -19.89 29.27
C PRO A 169 -7.15 -20.32 30.56
N LEU A 170 -7.07 -19.49 31.61
CA LEU A 170 -7.70 -19.73 32.91
C LEU A 170 -9.20 -20.07 32.82
N ASP A 171 -9.89 -19.63 31.76
CA ASP A 171 -11.33 -19.84 31.56
C ASP A 171 -11.69 -21.27 31.09
N SER A 172 -10.79 -21.99 30.40
CA SER A 172 -11.05 -23.38 29.95
C SER A 172 -11.02 -24.41 31.08
N CYS A 173 -10.47 -24.05 32.26
CA CYS A 173 -10.51 -24.90 33.45
C CYS A 173 -11.93 -25.00 34.04
N LEU A 174 -12.77 -23.97 33.85
CA LEU A 174 -14.14 -23.95 34.37
C LEU A 174 -15.12 -24.77 33.51
N ASP A 175 -14.92 -24.79 32.18
CA ASP A 175 -15.79 -25.58 31.28
C ASP A 175 -15.61 -27.10 31.45
N ARG A 176 -14.41 -27.56 31.86
CA ARG A 176 -14.16 -28.98 32.17
C ARG A 176 -14.76 -29.45 33.51
N LEU A 177 -15.22 -28.53 34.37
CA LEU A 177 -15.87 -28.84 35.66
C LEU A 177 -17.40 -28.76 35.59
N ALA A 178 -17.97 -28.26 34.48
CA ALA A 178 -19.42 -28.16 34.30
C ALA A 178 -20.03 -29.48 33.78
N VAL A 179 -20.07 -30.50 34.64
CA VAL A 179 -20.99 -31.63 34.48
C VAL A 179 -22.37 -31.18 34.98
N ASN A 180 -23.34 -31.10 34.07
CA ASN A 180 -24.75 -30.85 34.37
C ASN A 180 -25.30 -31.89 35.38
N PRO A 181 -26.13 -31.44 36.33
CA PRO A 181 -27.44 -32.07 36.43
C PRO A 181 -28.58 -31.05 36.48
N SER A 182 -29.60 -31.38 35.71
CA SER A 182 -30.91 -30.77 35.58
C SER A 182 -31.66 -30.64 36.93
N GLY A 183 -32.27 -29.48 37.22
CA GLY A 183 -33.37 -29.34 38.18
C GLY A 183 -33.48 -27.98 38.90
N PRO A 184 -34.68 -27.45 39.23
CA PRO A 184 -34.97 -26.02 39.10
C PRO A 184 -35.13 -25.21 40.41
N ARG A 185 -35.13 -23.87 40.23
CA ARG A 185 -35.66 -22.78 41.08
C ARG A 185 -34.80 -22.21 42.24
N ALA A 186 -34.38 -20.96 42.02
CA ALA A 186 -34.89 -19.74 42.68
C ALA A 186 -33.89 -18.86 43.47
N ARG A 187 -33.97 -17.56 43.13
CA ARG A 187 -33.76 -16.34 43.95
C ARG A 187 -32.33 -15.84 44.22
N THR A 188 -31.97 -14.78 43.49
CA THR A 188 -31.28 -13.56 44.00
C THR A 188 -32.10 -12.90 45.14
N PRO A 189 -31.54 -12.05 46.04
CA PRO A 189 -30.69 -10.88 45.67
C PRO A 189 -29.58 -10.41 46.65
N GLY A 190 -28.55 -9.77 46.08
CA GLY A 190 -28.06 -8.45 46.56
C GLY A 190 -26.88 -8.37 47.56
N PRO A 191 -26.23 -7.18 47.66
CA PRO A 191 -24.76 -7.02 47.59
C PRO A 191 -24.10 -6.23 48.77
N ARG A 192 -22.75 -6.19 48.83
CA ARG A 192 -21.81 -5.19 49.46
C ARG A 192 -20.49 -5.91 49.86
N ALA A 193 -19.28 -5.35 49.98
CA ALA A 193 -18.64 -4.07 49.64
C ALA A 193 -17.11 -4.23 49.92
N HIS A 194 -16.27 -3.52 49.13
CA HIS A 194 -14.99 -2.86 49.42
C HIS A 194 -13.80 -3.48 50.22
N THR A 195 -12.61 -3.39 49.55
CA THR A 195 -11.22 -3.06 50.01
C THR A 195 -10.32 -4.17 50.58
N PRO A 196 -8.96 -4.00 50.65
CA PRO A 196 -8.00 -3.28 49.77
C PRO A 196 -6.73 -4.10 49.39
N LYS A 197 -5.90 -3.54 48.48
CA LYS A 197 -4.54 -3.98 48.06
C LYS A 197 -3.53 -4.13 49.21
N PRO A 198 -2.41 -4.85 48.97
CA PRO A 198 -1.09 -4.24 49.22
C PRO A 198 -0.04 -4.39 48.09
N ARG A 199 0.98 -3.54 48.22
CA ARG A 199 2.11 -3.17 47.34
C ARG A 199 3.22 -4.24 47.21
N ALA A 200 3.99 -4.07 46.14
CA ALA A 200 5.22 -4.76 45.70
C ALA A 200 6.37 -4.81 46.73
N PRO A 201 7.46 -5.53 46.41
CA PRO A 201 8.71 -4.81 46.14
C PRO A 201 9.60 -5.36 45.00
N SER A 202 10.62 -4.56 44.75
CA SER A 202 11.55 -4.37 43.62
C SER A 202 12.77 -5.31 43.51
N ARG A 203 13.19 -5.50 42.24
CA ARG A 203 14.53 -5.70 41.59
C ARG A 203 15.79 -6.01 42.45
N PRO A 204 16.77 -6.75 41.88
CA PRO A 204 17.99 -6.09 41.38
C PRO A 204 18.64 -6.68 40.09
N HIS A 205 19.75 -6.05 39.67
CA HIS A 205 20.39 -5.97 38.34
C HIS A 205 21.58 -6.94 38.03
N THR A 206 21.77 -7.27 36.74
CA THR A 206 23.03 -7.48 35.92
C THR A 206 24.02 -8.63 36.29
N PRO A 207 25.00 -9.07 35.44
CA PRO A 207 25.58 -8.46 34.22
C PRO A 207 25.91 -9.36 32.99
N SER A 208 26.46 -8.68 31.96
CA SER A 208 26.97 -9.02 30.61
C SER A 208 27.94 -10.22 30.46
N GLY A 209 27.97 -10.81 29.25
CA GLY A 209 28.99 -11.79 28.82
C GLY A 209 29.02 -12.09 27.31
N SER A 210 29.86 -11.34 26.59
CA SER A 210 30.80 -11.76 25.52
C SER A 210 30.49 -12.85 24.47
N ARG A 211 30.71 -12.42 23.21
CA ARG A 211 30.82 -13.13 21.92
C ARG A 211 32.10 -14.00 21.79
N PRO A 212 32.09 -15.04 20.93
CA PRO A 212 33.12 -15.19 19.86
C PRO A 212 32.44 -15.58 18.50
N SER A 213 32.80 -15.15 17.28
CA SER A 213 34.05 -15.05 16.50
C SER A 213 34.73 -16.38 16.13
N MET A 214 34.40 -16.97 14.97
CA MET A 214 35.35 -17.30 13.88
C MET A 214 34.66 -17.96 12.66
N ALA A 215 35.20 -17.67 11.48
CA ALA A 215 34.88 -18.19 10.13
C ALA A 215 35.59 -19.55 9.85
N PRO A 216 35.83 -20.05 8.61
CA PRO A 216 35.25 -19.79 7.26
C PRO A 216 34.94 -21.06 6.40
N ARG A 217 34.28 -20.87 5.23
CA ARG A 217 34.23 -21.73 4.00
C ARG A 217 33.49 -23.09 4.15
N PHE A 218 32.68 -23.56 3.19
CA PHE A 218 33.03 -23.90 1.79
C PHE A 218 31.87 -23.68 0.80
N GLN A 219 32.24 -23.37 -0.44
CA GLN A 219 31.40 -23.39 -1.64
C GLN A 219 31.43 -24.79 -2.27
N THR A 220 30.26 -25.31 -2.67
CA THR A 220 30.13 -26.22 -3.81
C THR A 220 28.66 -26.31 -4.23
N PHE A 221 28.31 -25.77 -5.40
CA PHE A 221 27.13 -26.18 -6.16
C PHE A 221 27.47 -26.29 -7.65
N PRO A 222 27.03 -27.35 -8.33
CA PRO A 222 27.25 -27.55 -9.76
C PRO A 222 26.27 -26.74 -10.62
N MET A 223 26.76 -26.32 -11.79
CA MET A 223 26.00 -25.70 -12.87
C MET A 223 24.93 -26.66 -13.41
N PHE A 224 23.71 -26.14 -13.62
CA PHE A 224 22.77 -26.72 -14.57
C PHE A 224 22.70 -25.86 -15.83
N GLN A 225 22.87 -26.54 -16.96
CA GLN A 225 22.92 -26.00 -18.31
C GLN A 225 21.53 -25.52 -18.77
N HIS A 226 21.52 -24.35 -19.41
CA HIS A 226 20.38 -23.78 -20.12
C HIS A 226 20.02 -24.62 -21.36
N VAL A 227 18.73 -24.98 -21.48
CA VAL A 227 18.11 -25.38 -22.75
C VAL A 227 17.43 -24.14 -23.35
N PRO A 228 17.67 -23.77 -24.63
CA PRO A 228 17.04 -22.62 -25.25
C PRO A 228 15.61 -22.92 -25.73
N ALA A 229 14.71 -21.94 -25.54
CA ALA A 229 13.32 -21.98 -25.98
C ALA A 229 13.19 -21.72 -27.51
N PRO A 230 12.11 -22.23 -28.16
CA PRO A 230 11.92 -22.13 -29.61
C PRO A 230 11.40 -20.75 -30.07
N PRO A 231 11.65 -20.36 -31.34
CA PRO A 231 11.29 -19.05 -31.87
C PRO A 231 9.80 -18.94 -32.29
N TYR A 232 9.20 -17.78 -32.02
CA TYR A 232 7.84 -17.42 -32.44
C TYR A 232 7.78 -16.94 -33.91
N PRO A 233 6.62 -17.06 -34.60
CA PRO A 233 6.51 -16.85 -36.04
C PRO A 233 6.34 -15.37 -36.43
N HIS A 234 6.84 -15.05 -37.62
CA HIS A 234 6.77 -13.75 -38.29
C HIS A 234 5.33 -13.32 -38.62
N HIS A 235 4.97 -12.08 -38.24
CA HIS A 235 3.77 -11.41 -38.74
C HIS A 235 4.06 -10.65 -40.04
N ALA A 236 3.20 -10.86 -41.04
CA ALA A 236 3.22 -10.21 -42.36
C ALA A 236 2.74 -8.73 -42.29
N PRO A 237 3.15 -7.87 -43.24
CA PRO A 237 2.79 -6.45 -43.25
C PRO A 237 1.39 -6.19 -43.84
N MET A 238 0.66 -5.25 -43.26
CA MET A 238 -0.64 -4.76 -43.77
C MET A 238 -0.47 -3.74 -44.92
N PRO A 239 -1.46 -3.65 -45.84
CA PRO A 239 -1.38 -2.82 -47.04
C PRO A 239 -1.76 -1.34 -46.81
N SER A 240 -1.11 -0.48 -47.59
CA SER A 240 -1.20 0.97 -47.64
C SER A 240 -2.58 1.49 -48.08
N MET A 241 -3.10 2.54 -47.43
CA MET A 241 -4.27 3.31 -47.90
C MET A 241 -3.83 4.54 -48.71
N PRO A 242 -4.63 4.99 -49.70
CA PRO A 242 -4.23 6.01 -50.68
C PRO A 242 -4.49 7.45 -50.22
N SER A 243 -3.60 8.33 -50.68
CA SER A 243 -3.58 9.79 -50.48
C SER A 243 -4.79 10.50 -51.12
N MET A 244 -5.36 11.47 -50.41
CA MET A 244 -6.34 12.44 -50.94
C MET A 244 -5.67 13.78 -51.30
N PRO A 245 -6.18 14.50 -52.32
CA PRO A 245 -5.48 15.60 -52.98
C PRO A 245 -5.69 16.97 -52.32
N SER A 246 -4.69 17.82 -52.54
CA SER A 246 -4.54 19.21 -52.11
C SER A 246 -5.65 20.14 -52.62
N MET A 247 -6.16 21.02 -51.76
CA MET A 247 -7.05 22.14 -52.14
C MET A 247 -6.24 23.44 -52.39
N PRO A 248 -6.68 24.33 -53.29
CA PRO A 248 -5.90 25.45 -53.79
C PRO A 248 -6.05 26.75 -52.99
N SER A 249 -4.99 27.56 -53.07
CA SER A 249 -4.78 28.89 -52.52
C SER A 249 -5.79 29.96 -52.99
N MET A 250 -6.23 30.82 -52.06
CA MET A 250 -7.07 32.00 -52.33
C MET A 250 -6.23 33.22 -52.76
N PRO A 251 -6.75 34.09 -53.65
CA PRO A 251 -6.03 35.23 -54.21
C PRO A 251 -6.16 36.52 -53.38
N SER A 252 -5.13 37.35 -53.47
CA SER A 252 -4.99 38.71 -52.91
C SER A 252 -5.43 39.79 -53.91
N THR A 253 -5.93 40.95 -53.45
CA THR A 253 -5.83 42.35 -53.99
C THR A 253 -7.02 43.23 -53.54
N PRO A 254 -7.03 44.59 -53.66
CA PRO A 254 -5.96 45.60 -53.76
C PRO A 254 -6.17 46.88 -52.88
N HIS A 255 -5.23 47.83 -52.97
CA HIS A 255 -5.09 49.12 -52.28
C HIS A 255 -5.81 50.35 -52.91
N SER A 256 -6.05 51.39 -52.06
CA SER A 256 -6.08 52.89 -52.28
C SER A 256 -7.36 53.58 -52.81
N PRO A 257 -7.60 54.93 -52.65
CA PRO A 257 -6.70 56.06 -52.28
C PRO A 257 -7.25 57.18 -51.31
N MET A 258 -6.44 58.24 -51.10
CA MET A 258 -6.53 59.42 -50.20
C MET A 258 -7.33 60.65 -50.71
N TYR A 259 -7.70 61.59 -49.80
CA TYR A 259 -7.71 63.08 -49.86
C TYR A 259 -7.95 63.62 -48.41
N ASP A 260 -7.04 64.34 -47.73
CA ASP A 260 -6.77 65.82 -47.67
C ASP A 260 -7.89 66.63 -46.95
N ASP A 261 -7.74 67.61 -46.04
CA ASP A 261 -6.69 68.32 -45.29
C ASP A 261 -7.37 69.04 -44.08
N HIS A 262 -6.61 69.63 -43.15
CA HIS A 262 -6.96 70.53 -42.03
C HIS A 262 -6.77 69.99 -40.59
N LEU A 263 -5.54 70.16 -40.08
CA LEU A 263 -5.21 70.22 -38.64
C LEU A 263 -5.18 71.69 -38.16
N PRO A 264 -5.37 71.94 -36.84
CA PRO A 264 -4.17 72.09 -36.01
C PRO A 264 -4.27 71.57 -34.55
N PHE A 265 -3.06 71.31 -34.02
CA PHE A 265 -2.62 71.16 -32.61
C PHE A 265 -2.55 69.75 -32.02
N ALA A 266 -1.30 69.27 -31.91
CA ALA A 266 -0.89 67.95 -31.41
C ALA A 266 -0.26 68.03 -30.01
N PRO A 267 -0.62 67.14 -29.06
CA PRO A 267 0.22 66.78 -27.92
C PRO A 267 1.25 65.68 -28.30
N PRO A 268 2.37 65.55 -27.57
CA PRO A 268 3.49 64.68 -27.97
C PRO A 268 3.14 63.18 -27.95
N PRO A 269 3.79 62.35 -28.78
CA PRO A 269 3.45 60.94 -28.94
C PRO A 269 3.88 60.10 -27.73
N VAL A 270 2.92 59.34 -27.20
CA VAL A 270 3.16 58.22 -26.29
C VAL A 270 3.79 57.08 -27.10
N PRO A 271 4.88 56.43 -26.65
CA PRO A 271 5.51 55.35 -27.41
C PRO A 271 4.52 54.20 -27.71
N GLU A 272 4.33 53.89 -29.00
CA GLU A 272 3.63 52.69 -29.45
C GLU A 272 4.46 51.45 -29.10
N VAL A 273 3.94 50.63 -28.20
CA VAL A 273 4.46 49.30 -27.91
C VAL A 273 4.00 48.35 -29.02
N PRO A 274 4.86 47.49 -29.59
CA PRO A 274 4.49 46.62 -30.70
C PRO A 274 3.30 45.72 -30.35
N GLN A 275 2.23 45.80 -31.12
CA GLN A 275 1.13 44.83 -31.09
C GLN A 275 1.61 43.51 -31.71
N SER A 276 2.20 42.67 -30.88
CA SER A 276 2.35 41.22 -31.10
C SER A 276 1.23 40.50 -30.34
N PRO A 277 0.74 39.34 -30.82
CA PRO A 277 -0.42 38.66 -30.25
C PRO A 277 -0.06 38.17 -28.85
N THR A 278 -0.49 38.92 -27.84
CA THR A 278 -0.25 38.56 -26.45
C THR A 278 -1.38 37.62 -26.05
N PHE A 279 -1.12 36.30 -26.12
CA PHE A 279 -1.83 35.37 -25.26
C PHE A 279 -1.52 35.81 -23.82
N SER A 280 -2.49 36.47 -23.19
CA SER A 280 -2.42 36.83 -21.78
C SER A 280 -2.25 35.57 -20.93
N THR A 281 -1.01 35.21 -20.66
CA THR A 281 -0.59 34.34 -19.57
C THR A 281 -0.70 35.15 -18.29
N ALA A 282 -1.93 35.51 -17.92
CA ALA A 282 -2.23 36.15 -16.65
C ALA A 282 -1.95 35.14 -15.53
N SER A 283 -0.85 35.35 -14.80
CA SER A 283 -0.71 35.50 -13.33
C SER A 283 -1.64 34.77 -12.33
N SER A 284 -2.47 33.81 -12.77
CA SER A 284 -3.41 33.05 -11.93
C SER A 284 -2.91 31.66 -11.56
N GLN A 285 -1.66 31.33 -11.87
CA GLN A 285 -1.13 29.96 -11.76
C GLN A 285 -0.42 29.65 -10.42
N THR A 286 -0.35 30.62 -9.50
CA THR A 286 0.34 30.51 -8.18
C THR A 286 -0.57 30.58 -6.96
N PHE A 287 -1.89 30.75 -7.08
CA PHE A 287 -2.78 30.90 -5.92
C PHE A 287 -3.62 29.63 -5.67
N SER A 288 -3.06 28.67 -4.95
CA SER A 288 -3.83 27.92 -3.95
C SER A 288 -3.88 28.80 -2.70
N THR A 289 -4.98 29.51 -2.47
CA THR A 289 -5.11 30.38 -1.30
C THR A 289 -5.34 29.51 -0.06
N PHE A 290 -4.29 29.22 0.68
CA PHE A 290 -4.41 28.68 2.03
C PHE A 290 -4.90 29.81 2.94
N SER A 291 -6.12 29.70 3.46
CA SER A 291 -6.51 30.47 4.65
C SER A 291 -5.61 30.00 5.79
N ASN A 292 -4.77 30.89 6.31
CA ASN A 292 -3.84 30.66 7.42
C ASN A 292 -4.48 29.88 8.57
N ILE A 293 -4.28 28.57 8.60
CA ILE A 293 -4.29 27.80 9.84
C ILE A 293 -2.83 27.78 10.27
N SER A 294 -2.57 28.50 11.35
CA SER A 294 -1.29 28.63 12.02
C SER A 294 -0.43 27.36 11.93
N ASN A 295 0.84 27.55 11.56
CA ASN A 295 1.93 26.61 11.77
C ASN A 295 2.02 26.27 13.26
N ASP A 296 1.24 25.30 13.69
CA ASP A 296 1.57 24.51 14.86
C ASP A 296 1.84 23.10 14.36
N SER A 297 3.07 22.65 14.56
CA SER A 297 3.49 21.28 14.31
C SER A 297 2.93 20.40 15.43
N GLY A 298 1.60 20.34 15.50
CA GLY A 298 0.81 19.66 16.53
C GLY A 298 -0.46 19.06 15.91
N SER A 299 -0.40 17.77 15.58
CA SER A 299 -1.53 16.84 15.49
C SER A 299 -2.90 17.41 15.01
N GLY A 300 -3.16 17.42 13.69
CA GLY A 300 -4.54 17.62 13.21
C GLY A 300 -4.77 17.91 11.72
N ALA A 301 -3.76 18.37 10.96
CA ALA A 301 -3.93 18.72 9.55
C ALA A 301 -3.76 17.52 8.60
N HIS A 302 -4.72 17.31 7.69
CA HIS A 302 -4.68 16.25 6.68
C HIS A 302 -3.50 16.41 5.70
N TRP A 303 -2.81 15.32 5.35
CA TRP A 303 -1.64 15.32 4.44
C TRP A 303 -1.88 16.07 3.12
N GLY A 304 -3.10 16.00 2.59
CA GLY A 304 -3.47 16.61 1.30
C GLY A 304 -3.27 18.12 1.25
N THR A 305 -3.29 18.81 2.40
CA THR A 305 -3.02 20.25 2.51
C THR A 305 -1.61 20.64 2.08
N LYS A 306 -0.67 19.68 2.07
CA LYS A 306 0.75 19.90 1.75
C LYS A 306 1.11 19.62 0.28
N ILE A 307 0.16 19.11 -0.52
CA ILE A 307 0.47 18.63 -1.89
C ILE A 307 0.71 19.78 -2.86
N PHE A 308 -0.08 20.85 -2.78
CA PHE A 308 0.05 22.02 -3.66
C PHE A 308 0.88 23.11 -2.97
N ASP A 309 2.12 22.79 -2.66
CA ASP A 309 3.08 23.65 -1.98
C ASP A 309 3.77 24.70 -2.90
N GLY A 310 3.40 24.72 -4.18
CA GLY A 310 3.95 25.62 -5.19
C GLY A 310 5.34 25.25 -5.68
N ARG A 311 5.90 24.11 -5.26
CA ARG A 311 7.26 23.67 -5.65
C ARG A 311 7.27 22.73 -6.86
N HIS A 312 6.11 22.38 -7.40
CA HIS A 312 6.04 21.52 -8.57
C HIS A 312 6.51 22.29 -9.82
N PRO A 313 7.20 21.63 -10.76
CA PRO A 313 7.43 22.20 -12.08
C PRO A 313 6.11 22.52 -12.79
N MET A 314 6.19 23.30 -13.87
CA MET A 314 5.03 23.76 -14.63
C MET A 314 5.18 23.44 -16.12
N THR A 315 5.27 22.16 -16.45
CA THR A 315 5.41 21.71 -17.84
C THR A 315 4.06 21.83 -18.53
N ALA A 316 4.00 22.69 -19.54
CA ALA A 316 2.80 22.91 -20.32
C ALA A 316 2.45 21.68 -21.17
N VAL A 317 1.17 21.32 -21.19
CA VAL A 317 0.61 20.38 -22.16
C VAL A 317 0.43 21.10 -23.51
N GLN A 318 0.63 20.40 -24.62
CA GLN A 318 0.54 21.02 -25.94
C GLN A 318 -0.90 21.03 -26.46
N VAL A 319 -1.61 19.92 -26.24
CA VAL A 319 -2.98 19.76 -26.72
C VAL A 319 -3.95 19.98 -25.57
N LEU A 320 -4.57 21.16 -25.56
CA LEU A 320 -5.63 21.49 -24.62
C LEU A 320 -6.94 20.81 -24.99
N GLY A 321 -7.54 20.12 -24.03
CA GLY A 321 -8.84 19.48 -24.16
C GLY A 321 -10.00 20.45 -23.95
N GLN A 322 -11.19 19.88 -23.79
CA GLN A 322 -12.43 20.63 -23.51
C GLN A 322 -12.33 21.45 -22.23
N LEU A 323 -13.04 22.58 -22.21
CA LEU A 323 -13.11 23.50 -21.08
C LEU A 323 -13.62 22.82 -19.80
N THR A 324 -13.23 23.41 -18.66
CA THR A 324 -13.69 22.94 -17.36
C THR A 324 -15.20 23.15 -17.22
N ASN A 325 -15.95 22.10 -16.92
CA ASN A 325 -17.41 22.17 -16.74
C ASN A 325 -17.92 21.07 -15.78
N CYS A 326 -19.17 21.24 -15.34
CA CYS A 326 -19.85 20.29 -14.46
C CYS A 326 -21.29 20.05 -14.97
N HIS A 327 -21.70 18.79 -14.95
CA HIS A 327 -23.04 18.30 -15.29
C HIS A 327 -23.76 17.73 -14.05
N GLY A 328 -23.27 18.09 -12.86
CA GLY A 328 -23.89 17.74 -11.59
C GLY A 328 -25.28 18.36 -11.42
N ARG A 329 -25.99 17.90 -10.40
CA ARG A 329 -27.22 18.57 -9.93
C ARG A 329 -26.84 19.64 -8.93
N ASP A 330 -27.36 20.85 -9.12
CA ASP A 330 -27.12 21.94 -8.18
C ASP A 330 -27.61 21.57 -6.77
N ASP A 331 -26.80 21.88 -5.77
CA ASP A 331 -27.00 21.63 -4.35
C ASP A 331 -26.64 22.90 -3.56
N PRO A 332 -27.59 23.85 -3.46
CA PRO A 332 -27.35 25.15 -2.83
C PRO A 332 -26.85 25.07 -1.39
N GLU A 333 -27.25 24.03 -0.65
CA GLU A 333 -26.91 23.79 0.76
C GLU A 333 -25.60 23.01 0.95
N ALA A 334 -24.89 22.66 -0.13
CA ALA A 334 -23.73 21.78 -0.06
C ALA A 334 -22.64 22.26 0.92
N ILE A 335 -22.38 23.57 0.99
CA ILE A 335 -21.33 24.14 1.85
C ILE A 335 -21.73 23.99 3.32
N THR A 336 -22.95 24.43 3.68
CA THR A 336 -23.48 24.31 5.04
C THR A 336 -23.51 22.85 5.49
N ARG A 337 -23.97 21.94 4.62
CA ARG A 337 -23.98 20.50 4.92
C ARG A 337 -22.57 19.93 5.16
N LEU A 338 -21.58 20.37 4.39
CA LEU A 338 -20.18 19.93 4.60
C LEU A 338 -19.67 20.39 5.97
N GLU A 339 -19.95 21.63 6.35
CA GLU A 339 -19.56 22.21 7.65
C GLU A 339 -20.26 21.47 8.80
N ASP A 340 -21.59 21.29 8.72
CA ASP A 340 -22.41 20.61 9.73
C ASP A 340 -22.00 19.13 9.89
N GLU A 341 -21.63 18.46 8.80
CA GLU A 341 -21.16 17.07 8.82
C GLU A 341 -19.68 16.93 9.26
N GLY A 342 -18.99 18.03 9.56
CA GLY A 342 -17.61 18.04 10.07
C GLY A 342 -16.53 17.84 9.01
N PHE A 343 -16.82 18.16 7.75
CA PHE A 343 -15.81 18.12 6.67
C PHE A 343 -14.90 19.35 6.73
N GLN A 344 -13.61 19.10 6.51
CA GLN A 344 -12.56 20.11 6.43
C GLN A 344 -12.11 20.26 4.97
N ASN A 345 -11.87 21.50 4.53
CA ASN A 345 -11.28 21.78 3.22
C ASN A 345 -9.80 21.35 3.22
N VAL A 346 -9.44 20.48 2.28
CA VAL A 346 -8.08 19.95 2.11
C VAL A 346 -7.36 20.60 0.95
N LEU A 347 -8.08 20.85 -0.15
CA LEU A 347 -7.52 21.38 -1.39
C LEU A 347 -8.53 22.31 -2.04
N GLU A 348 -8.05 23.43 -2.55
CA GLU A 348 -8.82 24.37 -3.35
C GLU A 348 -8.04 24.75 -4.60
N THR A 349 -8.67 24.63 -5.76
CA THR A 349 -8.03 24.86 -7.06
C THR A 349 -8.92 25.72 -7.96
N PRO A 350 -8.44 26.88 -8.43
CA PRO A 350 -9.15 27.70 -9.39
C PRO A 350 -8.99 27.19 -10.83
N PHE A 351 -10.04 27.37 -11.63
CA PHE A 351 -10.09 27.10 -13.06
C PHE A 351 -10.71 28.30 -13.81
N GLU A 352 -10.44 28.39 -15.12
CA GLU A 352 -11.01 29.40 -16.03
C GLU A 352 -10.97 30.84 -15.47
N GLY A 353 -9.77 31.29 -15.07
CA GLY A 353 -9.57 32.65 -14.58
C GLY A 353 -10.29 32.97 -13.26
N THR A 354 -10.53 31.95 -12.41
CA THR A 354 -11.22 32.00 -11.10
C THR A 354 -12.75 32.04 -11.13
N ASN A 355 -13.36 31.89 -12.30
CA ASN A 355 -14.81 31.73 -12.42
C ASN A 355 -15.29 30.37 -11.89
N ILE A 356 -14.40 29.39 -11.90
CA ILE A 356 -14.67 28.03 -11.42
C ILE A 356 -13.71 27.72 -10.28
N TRP A 357 -14.24 27.15 -9.20
CA TRP A 357 -13.44 26.64 -8.10
C TRP A 357 -13.80 25.19 -7.82
N VAL A 358 -12.78 24.35 -7.70
CA VAL A 358 -12.93 22.95 -7.29
C VAL A 358 -12.24 22.76 -5.96
N LYS A 359 -12.98 22.21 -4.99
CA LYS A 359 -12.51 21.97 -3.63
C LYS A 359 -12.62 20.49 -3.28
N LEU A 360 -11.63 19.96 -2.57
CA LEU A 360 -11.69 18.63 -1.95
C LEU A 360 -11.87 18.79 -0.45
N TYR A 361 -12.78 18.00 0.09
CA TYR A 361 -13.14 17.98 1.50
C TYR A 361 -12.86 16.60 2.09
N TRP A 362 -12.43 16.57 3.34
CA TRP A 362 -12.15 15.35 4.12
C TRP A 362 -12.78 15.44 5.50
N ARG A 363 -13.29 14.32 6.00
CA ARG A 363 -13.83 14.22 7.35
C ARG A 363 -12.95 13.34 8.26
N PRO A 364 -12.39 13.89 9.36
CA PRO A 364 -11.49 13.13 10.24
C PRO A 364 -12.08 11.88 10.89
N SER A 365 -13.38 11.87 11.20
CA SER A 365 -14.01 10.79 11.98
C SER A 365 -14.05 9.45 11.24
N ASP A 366 -14.12 9.49 9.91
CA ASP A 366 -14.28 8.29 9.08
C ASP A 366 -13.58 8.36 7.72
N ASN A 367 -12.68 9.32 7.54
CA ASN A 367 -11.92 9.59 6.33
C ASN A 367 -12.76 9.85 5.07
N ARG A 368 -14.05 10.18 5.22
CA ARG A 368 -14.89 10.41 4.04
C ARG A 368 -14.39 11.59 3.24
N ALA A 369 -14.39 11.44 1.92
CA ALA A 369 -13.92 12.46 1.02
C ALA A 369 -15.01 12.89 0.03
N ARG A 370 -15.12 14.21 -0.20
CA ARG A 370 -16.08 14.81 -1.14
C ARG A 370 -15.38 15.83 -2.03
N ILE A 371 -15.92 16.01 -3.24
CA ILE A 371 -15.53 17.09 -4.16
C ILE A 371 -16.69 18.07 -4.25
N LEU A 372 -16.35 19.36 -4.21
CA LEU A 372 -17.26 20.48 -4.42
C LEU A 372 -16.81 21.27 -5.64
N PHE A 373 -17.69 21.43 -6.62
CA PHE A 373 -17.47 22.25 -7.81
C PHE A 373 -18.35 23.50 -7.70
N LEU A 374 -17.73 24.67 -7.80
CA LEU A 374 -18.37 25.98 -7.72
C LEU A 374 -18.22 26.69 -9.06
N THR A 375 -19.31 27.22 -9.60
CA THR A 375 -19.31 28.01 -10.85
C THR A 375 -20.44 29.02 -10.82
N LEU A 376 -20.47 29.89 -11.83
CA LEU A 376 -21.60 30.75 -12.13
C LEU A 376 -22.40 30.17 -13.30
N ASP A 377 -23.72 30.38 -13.30
CA ASP A 377 -24.57 30.15 -14.45
C ASP A 377 -24.53 31.35 -15.43
N SER A 378 -25.30 31.27 -16.52
CA SER A 378 -25.39 32.36 -17.50
C SER A 378 -25.99 33.66 -16.96
N LEU A 379 -26.69 33.60 -15.83
CA LEU A 379 -27.30 34.74 -15.13
C LEU A 379 -26.40 35.27 -14.00
N GLY A 380 -25.21 34.68 -13.79
CA GLY A 380 -24.28 35.03 -12.71
C GLY A 380 -24.65 34.43 -11.35
N MET A 381 -25.61 33.51 -11.29
CA MET A 381 -25.97 32.82 -10.05
C MET A 381 -24.95 31.74 -9.71
N ARG A 382 -24.62 31.63 -8.42
CA ARG A 382 -23.66 30.64 -7.91
C ARG A 382 -24.28 29.25 -7.90
N LEU A 383 -23.74 28.36 -8.72
CA LEU A 383 -24.05 26.93 -8.73
C LEU A 383 -23.03 26.15 -7.91
N ARG A 384 -23.51 25.12 -7.20
CA ARG A 384 -22.74 24.28 -6.29
C ARG A 384 -23.03 22.82 -6.59
N TYR A 385 -22.01 22.05 -6.91
CA TYR A 385 -22.16 20.62 -7.15
C TYR A 385 -21.29 19.83 -6.20
N CYS A 386 -21.90 19.00 -5.36
CA CYS A 386 -21.18 18.19 -4.38
C CYS A 386 -21.47 16.71 -4.58
N ILE A 387 -20.41 15.88 -4.55
CA ILE A 387 -20.53 14.43 -4.64
C ILE A 387 -19.39 13.74 -3.86
N PRO A 388 -19.62 12.57 -3.24
CA PRO A 388 -18.55 11.77 -2.65
C PRO A 388 -17.53 11.31 -3.70
N LEU A 389 -16.25 11.27 -3.34
CA LEU A 389 -15.20 10.76 -4.25
C LEU A 389 -15.41 9.29 -4.62
N THR A 390 -15.92 8.50 -3.66
CA THR A 390 -16.22 7.07 -3.85
C THR A 390 -17.33 6.80 -4.86
N ALA A 391 -18.11 7.82 -5.25
CA ALA A 391 -19.14 7.73 -6.29
C ALA A 391 -18.62 8.11 -7.70
N LEU A 392 -17.35 8.52 -7.81
CA LEU A 392 -16.76 8.98 -9.06
C LEU A 392 -15.67 8.03 -9.55
N LYS A 393 -15.67 7.76 -10.85
CA LYS A 393 -14.55 7.22 -11.60
C LYS A 393 -13.75 8.38 -12.21
N VAL A 394 -12.45 8.41 -11.97
CA VAL A 394 -11.54 9.42 -12.52
C VAL A 394 -10.80 8.84 -13.73
N MET A 395 -10.92 9.51 -14.87
CA MET A 395 -10.27 9.10 -16.13
C MET A 395 -9.48 10.25 -16.73
N ARG A 396 -8.26 10.00 -17.19
CA ARG A 396 -7.53 10.99 -17.98
C ARG A 396 -7.97 10.96 -19.44
N SER A 397 -8.13 12.13 -20.04
CA SER A 397 -8.34 12.30 -21.48
C SER A 397 -7.56 13.52 -21.97
N GLY A 398 -6.38 13.29 -22.55
CA GLY A 398 -5.45 14.37 -22.94
C GLY A 398 -4.98 15.16 -21.72
N SER A 399 -5.25 16.47 -21.74
CA SER A 399 -4.99 17.43 -20.66
C SER A 399 -6.16 17.60 -19.67
N CYS A 400 -7.16 16.72 -19.74
CA CYS A 400 -8.32 16.78 -18.86
C CYS A 400 -8.44 15.56 -17.95
N LEU A 401 -8.99 15.77 -16.76
CA LEU A 401 -9.55 14.72 -15.91
C LEU A 401 -11.07 14.71 -16.06
N ARG A 402 -11.61 13.60 -16.52
CA ARG A 402 -13.04 13.33 -16.60
C ARG A 402 -13.47 12.58 -15.34
N LEU A 403 -14.38 13.18 -14.61
CA LEU A 403 -15.01 12.61 -13.42
C LEU A 403 -16.37 12.06 -13.85
N CYS A 404 -16.53 10.75 -13.84
CA CYS A 404 -17.76 10.08 -14.26
C CYS A 404 -18.45 9.42 -13.06
N ARG A 405 -19.77 9.48 -12.98
CA ARG A 405 -20.56 8.77 -11.97
C ARG A 405 -21.27 7.57 -12.60
N VAL A 406 -21.51 6.53 -11.82
CA VAL A 406 -22.34 5.40 -12.28
C VAL A 406 -23.80 5.82 -12.23
N ASN A 407 -24.47 5.71 -13.37
CA ASN A 407 -25.90 5.92 -13.49
C ASN A 407 -26.65 4.70 -12.94
N ARG A 408 -27.50 4.92 -11.94
CA ARG A 408 -28.24 3.85 -11.26
C ARG A 408 -29.31 3.19 -12.13
N SER A 409 -29.81 3.86 -13.16
CA SER A 409 -30.90 3.32 -14.01
C SER A 409 -30.41 2.36 -15.08
N ASN A 410 -29.20 2.58 -15.63
CA ASN A 410 -28.67 1.80 -16.75
C ASN A 410 -27.27 1.23 -16.50
N GLY A 411 -26.66 1.49 -15.34
CA GLY A 411 -25.31 1.04 -14.97
C GLY A 411 -24.17 1.69 -15.75
N LYS A 412 -24.44 2.63 -16.67
CA LYS A 412 -23.45 3.30 -17.50
C LYS A 412 -22.76 4.44 -16.75
N LEU A 413 -21.62 4.88 -17.28
CA LEU A 413 -20.88 6.02 -16.75
C LEU A 413 -21.38 7.32 -17.39
N ASP A 414 -21.90 8.23 -16.58
CA ASP A 414 -22.27 9.59 -16.99
C ASP A 414 -21.17 10.56 -16.57
N LEU A 415 -20.77 11.47 -17.45
CA LEU A 415 -19.84 12.54 -17.12
C LEU A 415 -20.47 13.45 -16.05
N TRP A 416 -19.78 13.59 -14.91
CA TRP A 416 -20.15 14.51 -13.83
C TRP A 416 -19.39 15.83 -13.95
N ALA A 417 -18.09 15.80 -14.21
CA ALA A 417 -17.29 17.00 -14.49
C ALA A 417 -16.13 16.69 -15.42
N ASN A 418 -15.73 17.68 -16.22
CA ASN A 418 -14.48 17.69 -16.96
C ASN A 418 -13.60 18.81 -16.40
N LEU A 419 -12.38 18.47 -15.98
CA LEU A 419 -11.42 19.41 -15.40
C LEU A 419 -10.22 19.55 -16.33
N ARG A 420 -10.00 20.73 -16.90
CA ARG A 420 -8.90 20.99 -17.84
C ARG A 420 -7.67 21.51 -17.11
N PHE A 421 -6.52 20.87 -17.31
CA PHE A 421 -5.26 21.26 -16.72
C PHE A 421 -4.26 21.68 -17.82
N PRO A 422 -3.84 22.95 -17.87
CA PRO A 422 -2.82 23.39 -18.81
C PRO A 422 -1.40 22.94 -18.43
N VAL A 423 -1.23 22.48 -17.18
CA VAL A 423 0.04 22.04 -16.61
C VAL A 423 -0.09 20.59 -16.18
N TYR A 424 0.81 19.74 -16.68
CA TYR A 424 0.76 18.30 -16.44
C TYR A 424 0.93 17.94 -14.96
N GLU A 425 1.87 18.58 -14.26
CA GLU A 425 2.15 18.30 -12.86
C GLU A 425 0.93 18.54 -11.98
N ARG A 426 0.20 19.64 -12.22
CA ARG A 426 -1.05 19.95 -11.50
C ARG A 426 -2.13 18.91 -11.76
N MET A 427 -2.25 18.39 -12.98
CA MET A 427 -3.17 17.31 -13.32
C MET A 427 -2.84 16.03 -12.54
N VAL A 428 -1.56 15.63 -12.54
CA VAL A 428 -1.09 14.45 -11.82
C VAL A 428 -1.32 14.61 -10.32
N LEU A 429 -0.89 15.72 -9.72
CA LEU A 429 -1.07 15.95 -8.28
C LEU A 429 -2.54 15.96 -7.87
N PHE A 430 -3.41 16.58 -8.68
CA PHE A 430 -4.85 16.58 -8.43
C PHE A 430 -5.42 15.15 -8.52
N TYR A 431 -5.05 14.40 -9.56
CA TYR A 431 -5.46 13.00 -9.74
C TYR A 431 -5.00 12.11 -8.56
N CYS A 432 -3.70 12.12 -8.24
CA CYS A 432 -3.13 11.30 -7.19
C CYS A 432 -3.75 11.63 -5.83
N THR A 433 -3.96 12.92 -5.53
CA THR A 433 -4.64 13.36 -4.30
C THR A 433 -6.06 12.82 -4.21
N MET A 434 -6.86 12.99 -5.28
CA MET A 434 -8.23 12.50 -5.32
C MET A 434 -8.32 10.99 -5.13
N VAL A 435 -7.49 10.23 -5.85
CA VAL A 435 -7.52 8.77 -5.86
C VAL A 435 -7.02 8.20 -4.53
N ALA A 436 -6.02 8.83 -3.91
CA ALA A 436 -5.58 8.49 -2.55
C ALA A 436 -6.67 8.76 -1.50
N MET A 437 -7.27 9.96 -1.49
CA MET A 437 -8.37 10.30 -0.57
C MET A 437 -9.56 9.36 -0.75
N LYS A 438 -9.95 9.09 -2.00
CA LYS A 438 -11.04 8.17 -2.33
C LYS A 438 -10.83 6.77 -1.74
N ARG A 439 -9.60 6.27 -1.74
CA ARG A 439 -9.27 4.93 -1.26
C ARG A 439 -9.04 4.83 0.24
N GLN A 440 -8.72 5.95 0.89
CA GLN A 440 -8.66 6.06 2.35
C GLN A 440 -10.05 6.24 2.97
N ASP A 441 -11.07 6.60 2.17
CA ASP A 441 -12.47 6.66 2.56
C ASP A 441 -12.95 5.28 3.04
N ARG A 442 -13.57 5.21 4.21
CA ARG A 442 -14.08 3.96 4.79
C ARG A 442 -15.30 3.40 4.07
N ALA A 443 -15.92 4.15 3.16
CA ALA A 443 -17.06 3.69 2.38
C ALA A 443 -16.64 2.64 1.33
N THR A 444 -17.47 1.61 1.15
CA THR A 444 -17.24 0.60 0.12
C THR A 444 -17.24 1.22 -1.28
N ILE A 445 -16.16 1.02 -2.03
CA ILE A 445 -16.01 1.49 -3.41
C ILE A 445 -16.54 0.39 -4.34
N PRO A 446 -17.57 0.65 -5.17
CA PRO A 446 -18.02 -0.32 -6.16
C PRO A 446 -16.91 -0.64 -7.17
N PRO A 447 -16.75 -1.90 -7.62
CA PRO A 447 -15.75 -2.25 -8.64
C PRO A 447 -15.87 -1.45 -9.95
N ALA A 448 -17.08 -0.99 -10.29
CA ALA A 448 -17.35 -0.21 -11.51
C ALA A 448 -16.69 1.19 -11.55
N VAL A 449 -16.20 1.70 -10.41
CA VAL A 449 -15.55 3.02 -10.30
C VAL A 449 -14.03 2.93 -10.12
N GLU A 450 -13.37 1.94 -10.71
CA GLU A 450 -11.91 1.93 -10.78
C GLU A 450 -11.36 3.07 -11.64
N ASP A 451 -10.40 3.82 -11.09
CA ASP A 451 -9.79 5.00 -11.70
C ASP A 451 -8.70 4.61 -12.71
N PHE A 452 -8.53 5.41 -13.76
CA PHE A 452 -7.59 5.11 -14.83
C PHE A 452 -6.91 6.38 -15.37
N PHE A 453 -5.59 6.48 -15.17
CA PHE A 453 -4.80 7.61 -15.69
C PHE A 453 -4.20 7.35 -17.08
N GLN A 454 -4.08 6.09 -17.48
CA GLN A 454 -3.58 5.70 -18.80
C GLN A 454 -4.67 5.93 -19.88
N PRO A 455 -4.35 5.92 -21.19
CA PRO A 455 -3.06 5.72 -21.86
C PRO A 455 -2.20 7.00 -22.06
N GLY A 456 -2.37 8.03 -21.21
CA GLY A 456 -1.66 9.32 -21.39
C GLY A 456 -0.15 9.28 -21.17
N GLU A 457 0.37 8.28 -20.46
CA GLU A 457 1.79 8.17 -20.15
C GLU A 457 2.40 6.94 -20.81
N LYS A 458 3.72 6.93 -20.91
CA LYS A 458 4.51 5.77 -21.26
C LYS A 458 5.31 5.37 -20.02
N GLU A 459 5.19 4.13 -19.60
CA GLU A 459 6.10 3.54 -18.62
C GLU A 459 7.46 3.34 -19.32
N GLU A 460 8.47 4.07 -18.87
CA GLU A 460 9.84 3.92 -19.36
C GLU A 460 10.60 2.85 -18.57
N TYR A 461 10.28 2.71 -17.28
CA TYR A 461 10.89 1.71 -16.39
C TYR A 461 9.89 1.27 -15.31
N GLY A 462 9.98 0.00 -14.91
CA GLY A 462 9.27 -0.57 -13.77
C GLY A 462 10.16 -1.55 -13.01
N GLY A 463 10.14 -1.47 -11.68
CA GLY A 463 10.91 -2.35 -10.80
C GLY A 463 10.38 -2.33 -9.36
N TYR A 464 11.10 -2.94 -8.43
CA TYR A 464 10.73 -2.97 -7.02
C TYR A 464 11.77 -2.29 -6.15
N ILE A 465 11.29 -1.46 -5.21
CA ILE A 465 12.13 -0.82 -4.19
C ILE A 465 11.66 -1.24 -2.80
N GLN A 466 12.62 -1.42 -1.90
CA GLN A 466 12.39 -1.69 -0.49
C GLN A 466 12.67 -0.44 0.33
N ASP A 467 11.73 -0.12 1.22
CA ASP A 467 11.81 1.00 2.17
C ASP A 467 11.53 0.46 3.57
N GLU A 468 12.59 0.26 4.36
CA GLU A 468 12.57 -0.44 5.65
C GLU A 468 11.84 -1.81 5.56
N ASN A 469 10.58 -1.82 5.96
CA ASN A 469 9.70 -2.99 6.03
C ASN A 469 8.69 -3.07 4.88
N TYR A 470 8.71 -2.12 3.94
CA TYR A 470 7.74 -2.07 2.84
C TYR A 470 8.39 -2.35 1.50
N LEU A 471 7.69 -3.14 0.70
CA LEU A 471 8.05 -3.39 -0.69
C LEU A 471 7.09 -2.63 -1.62
N HIS A 472 7.66 -1.74 -2.42
CA HIS A 472 6.91 -0.87 -3.32
C HIS A 472 7.18 -1.23 -4.78
N ALA A 473 6.15 -1.11 -5.61
CA ALA A 473 6.34 -1.06 -7.05
C ALA A 473 6.76 0.36 -7.42
N PHE A 474 7.90 0.48 -8.08
CA PHE A 474 8.47 1.76 -8.49
C PHE A 474 8.44 1.86 -10.02
N ARG A 475 7.95 2.99 -10.53
CA ARG A 475 7.79 3.23 -11.97
C ARG A 475 8.32 4.60 -12.36
N VAL A 476 8.82 4.67 -13.59
CA VAL A 476 9.16 5.93 -14.26
C VAL A 476 8.19 6.12 -15.40
N PHE A 477 7.38 7.16 -15.31
CA PHE A 477 6.43 7.54 -16.35
C PHE A 477 6.94 8.76 -17.12
N ARG A 478 6.76 8.73 -18.43
CA ARG A 478 6.92 9.89 -19.31
C ARG A 478 5.58 10.22 -19.94
N ASP A 479 5.14 11.46 -19.78
CA ASP A 479 3.94 11.96 -20.43
C ASP A 479 4.12 12.04 -21.95
N ARG A 480 3.13 11.55 -22.71
CA ARG A 480 3.24 11.50 -24.17
C ARG A 480 3.07 12.88 -24.84
N ASP A 481 2.38 13.80 -24.18
CA ASP A 481 2.10 15.14 -24.72
C ASP A 481 3.12 16.17 -24.28
N SER A 482 3.28 16.36 -22.96
CA SER A 482 4.22 17.33 -22.39
C SER A 482 5.68 16.86 -22.39
N GLY A 483 5.92 15.55 -22.45
CA GLY A 483 7.26 14.97 -22.27
C GLY A 483 7.75 14.96 -20.82
N CYS A 484 6.93 15.42 -19.85
CA CYS A 484 7.28 15.44 -18.45
C CYS A 484 7.56 14.02 -17.92
N VAL A 485 8.59 13.87 -17.10
CA VAL A 485 9.02 12.60 -16.51
C VAL A 485 8.78 12.64 -15.01
N ARG A 486 8.12 11.60 -14.48
CA ARG A 486 7.85 11.45 -13.06
C ARG A 486 8.19 10.05 -12.55
N PHE A 487 8.61 10.01 -11.30
CA PHE A 487 8.68 8.79 -10.51
C PHE A 487 7.35 8.57 -9.80
N GLU A 488 6.95 7.31 -9.68
CA GLU A 488 5.79 6.89 -8.91
C GLU A 488 6.16 5.66 -8.08
N ALA A 489 5.81 5.67 -6.81
CA ALA A 489 5.81 4.48 -5.97
C ALA A 489 4.39 4.12 -5.55
N THR A 490 4.01 2.86 -5.74
CA THR A 490 2.73 2.30 -5.29
C THR A 490 2.98 1.10 -4.37
N ALA A 491 1.97 0.67 -3.63
CA ALA A 491 2.02 -0.62 -2.97
C ALA A 491 2.26 -1.75 -4.00
N ARG A 492 3.03 -2.78 -3.64
CA ARG A 492 3.27 -3.95 -4.53
C ARG A 492 1.99 -4.77 -4.72
N ARG A 493 1.24 -4.99 -3.64
CA ARG A 493 0.07 -5.89 -3.59
C ARG A 493 -1.10 -5.26 -2.81
N GLY A 494 -2.23 -5.95 -2.82
CA GLY A 494 -3.45 -5.54 -2.13
C GLY A 494 -4.32 -4.58 -2.94
N GLN A 495 -5.39 -4.11 -2.30
CA GLN A 495 -6.40 -3.23 -2.91
C GLN A 495 -5.84 -1.87 -3.35
N MET A 496 -4.61 -1.55 -2.92
CA MET A 496 -3.94 -0.26 -3.10
C MET A 496 -2.82 -0.29 -4.14
N ARG A 497 -2.64 -1.41 -4.86
CA ARG A 497 -1.53 -1.59 -5.83
C ARG A 497 -1.51 -0.57 -6.99
N THR A 498 -2.62 0.11 -7.23
CA THR A 498 -2.78 1.13 -8.28
C THR A 498 -2.78 2.56 -7.74
N ILE A 499 -2.59 2.73 -6.43
CA ILE A 499 -2.72 4.01 -5.75
C ILE A 499 -1.31 4.52 -5.41
N PRO A 500 -0.96 5.75 -5.81
CA PRO A 500 0.35 6.32 -5.53
C PRO A 500 0.51 6.56 -4.04
N ILE A 501 1.60 6.04 -3.47
CA ILE A 501 2.09 6.40 -2.13
C ILE A 501 2.81 7.74 -2.23
N TRP A 502 3.66 7.88 -3.24
CA TRP A 502 4.27 9.15 -3.58
C TRP A 502 4.59 9.28 -5.07
N THR A 503 4.69 10.51 -5.54
CA THR A 503 5.16 10.85 -6.89
C THR A 503 6.20 11.96 -6.82
N ALA A 504 7.11 12.03 -7.78
CA ALA A 504 8.08 13.12 -7.87
C ALA A 504 8.36 13.47 -9.33
N PHE A 505 8.40 14.77 -9.66
CA PHE A 505 8.72 15.25 -11.00
C PHE A 505 10.22 15.43 -11.16
N VAL A 506 10.79 14.82 -12.21
CA VAL A 506 12.24 14.64 -12.36
C VAL A 506 12.75 14.95 -13.76
N THR A 507 11.89 15.54 -14.62
CA THR A 507 12.21 15.92 -16.00
C THR A 507 13.53 16.66 -16.11
N GLN A 508 13.77 17.64 -15.24
CA GLN A 508 14.96 18.49 -15.24
C GLN A 508 16.26 17.72 -15.00
N TYR A 509 16.19 16.53 -14.39
CA TYR A 509 17.36 15.73 -14.06
C TYR A 509 17.67 14.63 -15.08
N VAL A 510 16.80 14.43 -16.07
CA VAL A 510 17.04 13.46 -17.14
C VAL A 510 18.34 13.82 -17.87
N GLY A 511 19.19 12.81 -18.12
CA GLY A 511 20.52 13.00 -18.70
C GLY A 511 21.60 13.56 -17.75
N GLN A 512 21.25 14.06 -16.56
CA GLN A 512 22.23 14.58 -15.60
C GLN A 512 22.94 13.45 -14.84
N LYS A 513 24.08 12.97 -15.36
CA LYS A 513 24.88 11.89 -14.74
C LYS A 513 25.27 12.14 -13.28
N GLY A 514 25.38 13.41 -12.87
CA GLY A 514 25.75 13.77 -11.50
C GLY A 514 24.60 13.72 -10.50
N TRP A 515 23.34 13.70 -10.94
CA TRP A 515 22.17 13.84 -10.07
C TRP A 515 21.90 12.59 -9.22
N MET A 516 22.19 11.41 -9.75
CA MET A 516 22.07 10.14 -9.04
C MET A 516 23.42 9.44 -8.92
N LYS A 517 23.63 8.70 -7.83
CA LYS A 517 24.85 7.94 -7.58
C LYS A 517 24.51 6.60 -6.95
N ARG A 518 25.05 5.52 -7.49
CA ARG A 518 25.01 4.20 -6.84
C ARG A 518 25.92 4.21 -5.60
N VAL A 519 25.34 3.93 -4.43
CA VAL A 519 26.03 3.93 -3.12
C VAL A 519 26.12 2.55 -2.48
N GLY A 520 25.42 1.55 -3.04
CA GLY A 520 25.51 0.14 -2.67
C GLY A 520 25.28 -0.76 -3.89
N SER A 521 25.24 -2.08 -3.70
CA SER A 521 24.94 -3.02 -4.79
C SER A 521 23.56 -2.78 -5.38
N SER A 522 22.54 -2.47 -4.58
CA SER A 522 21.18 -2.20 -5.06
C SER A 522 20.64 -0.84 -4.65
N THR A 523 21.46 0.03 -4.03
CA THR A 523 21.02 1.33 -3.52
C THR A 523 21.55 2.49 -4.36
N ILE A 524 20.63 3.38 -4.73
CA ILE A 524 20.89 4.61 -5.48
C ILE A 524 20.50 5.80 -4.63
N GLN A 525 21.42 6.75 -4.52
CA GLN A 525 21.20 8.00 -3.83
C GLN A 525 20.92 9.12 -4.83
N LEU A 526 19.93 9.94 -4.54
CA LEU A 526 19.50 11.09 -5.35
C LEU A 526 19.98 12.38 -4.68
N ARG A 527 20.50 13.35 -5.45
CA ARG A 527 20.97 14.63 -4.90
C ARG A 527 19.81 15.50 -4.43
N GLU A 528 18.83 15.69 -5.29
CA GLU A 528 17.68 16.55 -5.05
C GLU A 528 16.42 15.83 -5.53
N LEU A 529 15.48 15.62 -4.62
CA LEU A 529 14.17 15.05 -4.94
C LEU A 529 13.12 15.75 -4.09
N HIS A 530 11.99 16.05 -4.72
CA HIS A 530 10.84 16.60 -4.02
C HIS A 530 9.65 15.64 -4.21
N PRO A 531 9.49 14.66 -3.31
CA PRO A 531 8.39 13.71 -3.36
C PRO A 531 7.12 14.30 -2.74
N TYR A 532 6.01 14.15 -3.46
CA TYR A 532 4.66 14.41 -2.96
C TYR A 532 4.09 13.12 -2.40
N VAL A 533 3.86 13.09 -1.08
CA VAL A 533 3.41 11.89 -0.34
C VAL A 533 1.91 11.98 -0.08
N PHE A 534 1.18 10.91 -0.42
CA PHE A 534 -0.30 10.88 -0.41
C PHE A 534 -0.89 10.13 0.80
N CYS A 535 -0.15 10.03 1.89
CA CYS A 535 -0.58 9.40 3.14
C CYS A 535 0.13 10.02 4.36
N ASP A 536 -0.48 9.81 5.52
CA ASP A 536 0.15 10.17 6.80
C ASP A 536 1.22 9.16 7.18
N ASN A 537 2.23 9.64 7.92
CA ASN A 537 3.27 8.83 8.57
C ASN A 537 4.22 8.05 7.64
N TYR A 538 4.16 8.27 6.33
CA TYR A 538 5.15 7.75 5.39
C TYR A 538 6.17 8.84 5.03
N THR A 539 7.45 8.49 5.04
CA THR A 539 8.53 9.35 4.53
C THR A 539 9.42 8.51 3.62
N PRO A 540 9.64 8.90 2.36
CA PRO A 540 10.52 8.15 1.47
C PRO A 540 11.93 8.01 2.05
N SER A 541 12.52 6.82 1.89
CA SER A 541 13.82 6.47 2.46
C SER A 541 14.92 7.53 2.24
N ARG A 542 15.70 7.78 3.29
CA ARG A 542 16.84 8.71 3.28
C ARG A 542 18.07 8.04 3.87
N GLY A 543 19.24 8.32 3.28
CA GLY A 543 20.52 7.90 3.84
C GLY A 543 20.93 8.74 5.06
N TYR A 544 22.02 8.34 5.71
CA TYR A 544 22.60 9.05 6.87
C TYR A 544 22.96 10.52 6.59
N ASN A 545 23.19 10.88 5.34
CA ASN A 545 23.45 12.27 4.91
C ASN A 545 22.17 13.08 4.64
N GLY A 546 20.99 12.53 4.95
CA GLY A 546 19.68 13.15 4.74
C GLY A 546 19.20 13.14 3.28
N ARG A 547 19.98 12.58 2.34
CA ARG A 547 19.59 12.52 0.92
C ARG A 547 18.67 11.34 0.66
N TYR A 548 17.73 11.52 -0.26
CA TYR A 548 16.82 10.47 -0.67
C TYR A 548 17.57 9.30 -1.31
N GLN A 549 17.11 8.10 -0.99
CA GLN A 549 17.64 6.85 -1.52
C GLN A 549 16.51 6.00 -2.10
N LEU A 550 16.87 5.20 -3.10
CA LEU A 550 16.05 4.13 -3.65
C LEU A 550 16.87 2.85 -3.52
N THR A 551 16.39 1.90 -2.71
CA THR A 551 17.01 0.59 -2.56
C THR A 551 16.20 -0.42 -3.34
N PHE A 552 16.75 -0.93 -4.44
CA PHE A 552 16.11 -1.92 -5.29
C PHE A 552 16.25 -3.32 -4.68
N THR A 553 15.34 -4.22 -5.05
CA THR A 553 15.42 -5.63 -4.63
C THR A 553 16.60 -6.36 -5.26
N THR A 554 17.03 -5.95 -6.46
CA THR A 554 18.14 -6.56 -7.18
C THR A 554 19.18 -5.52 -7.62
N PRO A 555 20.47 -5.88 -7.67
CA PRO A 555 21.51 -5.03 -8.26
C PRO A 555 21.27 -4.70 -9.74
N GLU A 556 20.64 -5.61 -10.47
CA GLU A 556 20.31 -5.48 -11.90
C GLU A 556 19.23 -4.42 -12.11
N ASP A 557 18.20 -4.41 -11.27
CA ASP A 557 17.14 -3.38 -11.31
C ASP A 557 17.72 -1.98 -11.07
N ALA A 558 18.60 -1.83 -10.09
CA ALA A 558 19.27 -0.57 -9.83
C ALA A 558 20.06 -0.09 -11.06
N TRP A 559 20.81 -0.99 -11.70
CA TRP A 559 21.57 -0.64 -12.90
C TRP A 559 20.66 -0.28 -14.09
N SER A 560 19.65 -1.11 -14.37
CA SER A 560 18.68 -0.91 -15.45
C SER A 560 17.90 0.41 -15.30
N PHE A 561 17.53 0.76 -14.07
CA PHE A 561 16.90 2.04 -13.76
C PHE A 561 17.80 3.22 -14.12
N MET A 562 19.07 3.22 -13.68
CA MET A 562 20.00 4.31 -13.98
C MET A 562 20.23 4.45 -15.48
N GLU A 563 20.47 3.33 -16.16
CA GLU A 563 20.69 3.33 -17.60
C GLU A 563 19.46 3.87 -18.33
N THR A 564 18.29 3.33 -18.04
CA THR A 564 17.04 3.72 -18.69
C THR A 564 16.74 5.19 -18.46
N PHE A 565 16.82 5.66 -17.20
CA PHE A 565 16.55 7.06 -16.85
C PHE A 565 17.45 8.05 -17.61
N HIS A 566 18.74 7.75 -17.78
CA HIS A 566 19.65 8.61 -18.53
C HIS A 566 19.39 8.63 -20.04
N HIS A 567 18.73 7.60 -20.59
CA HIS A 567 18.40 7.50 -22.01
C HIS A 567 16.96 7.94 -22.34
N ILE A 568 16.18 8.38 -21.34
CA ILE A 568 14.85 8.93 -21.59
C ILE A 568 15.01 10.18 -22.47
N LYS A 569 14.35 10.16 -23.63
CA LYS A 569 14.29 11.33 -24.51
C LYS A 569 13.27 12.33 -23.96
N VAL A 570 13.75 13.39 -23.32
CA VAL A 570 12.95 14.58 -23.05
C VAL A 570 12.89 15.47 -24.30
N ARG A 571 11.85 16.28 -24.41
CA ARG A 571 11.65 17.18 -25.55
C ARG A 571 12.55 18.41 -25.48
#